data_AF-A0A9D4LLU6-F1
#
_entry.id   AF-A0A9D4LLU6-F1
#
_cell.length_a   1.000
_cell.length_b   1.000
_cell.length_c   1.000
_cell.angle_alpha   90.00
_cell.angle_beta   90.00
_cell.angle_gamma   90.00
#
_symmetry.space_group_name_H-M   'P 1'
#
loop_
_entity.id
_entity.type
_entity.pdbx_description
1 polymer ?
#
loop_
_entity_poly.entity_id
_entity_poly.type
_entity_poly.pdbx_seq_one_letter_code
_entity_poly.pdbx_strand_id
1 'polypeptide(L)'
;MWLVFTPEASSSAAATAEASPQPPPLPSSSSSPPPPPPTQPIIIIIIIIIIIVIIVIIIIIIIIIIIIIIIIIIIIIIIIIITIVVIIIIIIIIIIIIVVIVIIIVIIIVIIINIIINIIIIITIIIIIIIIIIIIIIIIIIIIIIIIIHIITIITIITIIFIIIIIIIIIIIIIIIIIIIIIIIIIIIIIIIIIIIIVVVVVIIIVVIVIIIIIIIIIISSSSSSSSISIIIITIIIIIIISNVSLTI
;
A
#
# COMPACT_ATOMS: atom_id res chain seq x y z
N MET A 1 11.08 59.83 -127.72
CA MET A 1 12.46 59.35 -127.90
C MET A 1 12.50 57.85 -127.57
N TRP A 2 12.34 57.04 -128.61
CA TRP A 2 13.22 55.88 -128.87
C TRP A 2 14.69 56.34 -128.70
N LEU A 3 15.68 55.58 -128.21
CA LEU A 3 15.89 54.15 -127.95
C LEU A 3 16.63 54.02 -126.58
N VAL A 4 16.50 52.95 -125.77
CA VAL A 4 17.00 51.56 -125.95
C VAL A 4 18.54 51.45 -125.88
N PHE A 5 19.00 50.60 -124.93
CA PHE A 5 20.29 49.88 -124.90
C PHE A 5 21.54 50.78 -124.72
N THR A 6 22.69 50.36 -124.15
CA THR A 6 23.19 49.07 -123.61
C THR A 6 24.37 49.37 -122.64
N PRO A 7 25.03 48.38 -121.98
CA PRO A 7 26.23 48.62 -121.19
C PRO A 7 27.50 48.71 -122.07
N GLU A 8 28.66 48.72 -121.38
CA GLU A 8 30.03 48.44 -121.88
C GLU A 8 30.83 49.54 -122.61
N ALA A 9 31.96 49.87 -121.97
CA ALA A 9 33.33 49.95 -122.52
C ALA A 9 33.70 50.81 -123.76
N SER A 10 34.60 51.77 -123.50
CA SER A 10 35.89 51.98 -124.22
C SER A 10 35.97 52.56 -125.66
N SER A 11 36.61 53.75 -125.73
CA SER A 11 37.68 54.19 -126.69
C SER A 11 37.45 54.58 -128.18
N SER A 12 38.04 55.75 -128.53
CA SER A 12 38.77 56.17 -129.78
C SER A 12 38.11 56.68 -131.10
N ALA A 13 38.41 57.97 -131.42
CA ALA A 13 39.00 58.55 -132.67
C ALA A 13 38.22 58.89 -134.00
N ALA A 14 38.27 60.20 -134.37
CA ALA A 14 38.66 60.85 -135.66
C ALA A 14 37.75 61.09 -136.93
N ALA A 15 37.64 62.38 -137.32
CA ALA A 15 37.82 63.05 -138.65
C ALA A 15 36.73 63.21 -139.80
N THR A 16 36.49 64.49 -140.21
CA THR A 16 36.23 65.10 -141.58
C THR A 16 35.03 64.70 -142.50
N ALA A 17 34.43 65.51 -143.42
CA ALA A 17 34.30 66.98 -143.71
C ALA A 17 33.29 67.30 -144.89
N GLU A 18 32.85 68.59 -145.07
CA GLU A 18 32.20 69.29 -146.25
C GLU A 18 30.78 68.89 -146.81
N ALA A 19 29.93 69.71 -147.50
CA ALA A 19 29.62 71.19 -147.51
C ALA A 19 28.37 71.62 -148.41
N SER A 20 27.57 72.66 -147.98
CA SER A 20 26.77 73.68 -148.78
C SER A 20 25.47 73.35 -149.60
N PRO A 21 24.57 74.33 -150.00
CA PRO A 21 24.09 75.61 -149.35
C PRO A 21 22.57 76.07 -149.54
N GLN A 22 22.00 76.83 -148.56
CA GLN A 22 20.94 77.92 -148.58
C GLN A 22 19.50 77.76 -149.19
N PRO A 23 18.45 78.58 -148.84
CA PRO A 23 18.15 79.52 -147.69
C PRO A 23 16.67 79.36 -147.14
N PRO A 24 15.84 80.37 -146.72
CA PRO A 24 15.99 81.49 -145.74
C PRO A 24 15.17 81.41 -144.38
N PRO A 25 13.99 82.06 -144.06
CA PRO A 25 13.95 82.86 -142.80
C PRO A 25 12.79 82.67 -141.76
N LEU A 26 13.19 82.69 -140.46
CA LEU A 26 12.63 83.40 -139.27
C LEU A 26 11.13 83.26 -138.83
N PRO A 27 10.74 83.44 -137.53
CA PRO A 27 11.55 83.68 -136.31
C PRO A 27 11.18 82.79 -135.07
N SER A 28 11.98 82.98 -133.99
CA SER A 28 11.61 82.96 -132.55
C SER A 28 11.09 81.68 -131.84
N SER A 29 11.72 81.43 -130.68
CA SER A 29 11.22 80.69 -129.50
C SER A 29 10.74 79.25 -129.74
N SER A 30 11.67 78.31 -129.90
CA SER A 30 12.23 77.53 -128.78
C SER A 30 11.22 76.53 -128.18
N SER A 31 10.86 75.47 -128.89
CA SER A 31 11.64 74.22 -128.99
C SER A 31 11.78 73.44 -127.67
N SER A 32 10.73 72.68 -127.30
CA SER A 32 10.80 71.41 -126.57
C SER A 32 9.38 70.81 -126.49
N PRO A 33 8.94 69.95 -127.43
CA PRO A 33 7.69 69.23 -127.24
C PRO A 33 7.79 68.33 -125.99
N PRO A 34 6.71 68.17 -125.20
CA PRO A 34 6.85 67.68 -123.83
C PRO A 34 7.35 66.23 -123.75
N PRO A 35 8.02 65.85 -122.65
CA PRO A 35 8.33 64.45 -122.36
C PRO A 35 7.06 63.58 -122.38
N PRO A 36 7.19 62.25 -122.56
CA PRO A 36 6.06 61.34 -122.38
C PRO A 36 5.37 61.63 -121.03
N PRO A 37 4.02 61.52 -120.96
CA PRO A 37 3.29 61.82 -119.73
C PRO A 37 3.90 60.97 -118.61
N PRO A 38 4.24 61.57 -117.45
CA PRO A 38 4.93 60.84 -116.39
C PRO A 38 4.09 59.64 -115.99
N THR A 39 4.60 58.43 -116.25
CA THR A 39 4.03 57.17 -115.78
C THR A 39 3.93 57.27 -114.27
N GLN A 40 2.72 57.52 -113.77
CA GLN A 40 2.52 58.26 -112.53
C GLN A 40 3.27 57.59 -111.36
N PRO A 41 4.39 58.15 -110.87
CA PRO A 41 5.12 57.57 -109.74
C PRO A 41 4.24 57.55 -108.49
N ILE A 42 3.21 58.41 -108.47
CA ILE A 42 2.10 58.46 -107.51
C ILE A 42 1.51 57.07 -107.24
N ILE A 43 1.28 56.22 -108.24
CA ILE A 43 0.67 54.89 -108.01
C ILE A 43 1.64 53.98 -107.25
N ILE A 44 2.92 53.97 -107.64
CA ILE A 44 3.96 53.19 -106.96
C ILE A 44 4.19 53.70 -105.53
N ILE A 45 4.20 55.02 -105.34
CA ILE A 45 4.31 55.67 -104.02
C ILE A 45 3.10 55.31 -103.14
N ILE A 46 1.88 55.33 -103.67
CA ILE A 46 0.67 54.90 -102.94
C ILE A 46 0.78 53.44 -102.51
N ILE A 47 1.22 52.54 -103.40
CA ILE A 47 1.43 51.12 -103.07
C ILE A 47 2.48 50.96 -101.95
N ILE A 48 3.59 51.68 -102.02
CA ILE A 48 4.63 51.66 -100.97
C ILE A 48 4.07 52.17 -99.64
N ILE A 49 3.30 53.26 -99.63
CA ILE A 49 2.65 53.79 -98.43
C ILE A 49 1.68 52.76 -97.83
N ILE A 50 0.86 52.11 -98.66
CA ILE A 50 -0.06 51.04 -98.22
C ILE A 50 0.72 49.88 -97.60
N ILE A 51 1.81 49.44 -98.22
CA ILE A 51 2.67 48.37 -97.68
C ILE A 51 3.27 48.78 -96.32
N ILE A 52 3.78 50.00 -96.19
CA ILE A 52 4.31 50.53 -94.92
C ILE A 52 3.22 50.54 -93.84
N VAL A 53 2.02 51.02 -94.17
CA VAL A 53 0.87 51.04 -93.24
C VAL A 53 0.49 49.62 -92.80
N ILE A 54 0.45 48.66 -93.72
CA ILE A 54 0.20 47.24 -93.40
C ILE A 54 1.29 46.68 -92.46
N ILE A 55 2.57 46.95 -92.73
CA ILE A 55 3.69 46.52 -91.88
C ILE A 55 3.56 47.12 -90.47
N VAL A 56 3.24 48.42 -90.36
CA VAL A 56 3.03 49.09 -89.07
C VAL A 56 1.86 48.47 -88.31
N ILE A 57 0.74 48.18 -88.97
CA ILE A 57 -0.41 47.48 -88.36
C ILE A 57 -0.01 46.09 -87.86
N ILE A 58 0.75 45.31 -88.64
CA ILE A 58 1.24 43.99 -88.23
C ILE A 58 2.14 44.10 -86.99
N ILE A 59 3.07 45.07 -86.95
CA ILE A 59 3.94 45.32 -85.80
C ILE A 59 3.11 45.67 -84.56
N ILE A 60 2.09 46.53 -84.67
CA ILE A 60 1.18 46.89 -83.58
C ILE A 60 0.44 45.65 -83.06
N ILE A 61 -0.09 44.80 -83.96
CA ILE A 61 -0.76 43.54 -83.59
C ILE A 61 0.20 42.61 -82.84
N ILE A 62 1.44 42.45 -83.31
CA ILE A 62 2.46 41.63 -82.64
C ILE A 62 2.76 42.17 -81.24
N ILE A 63 2.91 43.48 -81.08
CA ILE A 63 3.13 44.12 -79.76
C ILE A 63 1.94 43.85 -78.82
N ILE A 64 0.70 43.99 -79.31
CA ILE A 64 -0.50 43.70 -78.52
C ILE A 64 -0.53 42.23 -78.08
N ILE A 65 -0.21 41.29 -78.97
CA ILE A 65 -0.13 39.85 -78.64
C ILE A 65 0.93 39.59 -77.57
N ILE A 66 2.13 40.20 -77.68
CA ILE A 66 3.19 40.08 -76.68
C ILE A 66 2.73 40.61 -75.31
N ILE A 67 2.07 41.77 -75.27
CA ILE A 67 1.53 42.34 -74.04
C ILE A 67 0.48 41.40 -73.41
N ILE A 68 -0.42 40.83 -74.20
CA ILE A 68 -1.42 39.86 -73.72
C ILE A 68 -0.74 38.61 -73.13
N ILE A 69 0.29 38.07 -73.80
CA ILE A 69 1.06 36.92 -73.30
C ILE A 69 1.75 37.26 -71.96
N ILE A 70 2.36 38.43 -71.83
CA ILE A 70 2.98 38.89 -70.57
C ILE A 70 1.94 39.00 -69.45
N ILE A 71 0.76 39.57 -69.72
CA ILE A 71 -0.34 39.67 -68.75
C ILE A 71 -0.80 38.27 -68.31
N ILE A 72 -0.97 37.32 -69.24
CA ILE A 72 -1.32 35.93 -68.93
C ILE A 72 -0.26 35.27 -68.04
N ILE A 73 1.03 35.44 -68.35
CA ILE A 73 2.13 34.91 -67.53
C ILE A 73 2.09 35.49 -66.10
N ILE A 74 1.87 36.81 -65.96
CA ILE A 74 1.74 37.45 -64.65
C ILE A 74 0.56 36.88 -63.86
N ILE A 75 -0.60 36.70 -64.50
CA ILE A 75 -1.78 36.09 -63.88
C ILE A 75 -1.48 34.66 -63.41
N ILE A 76 -0.81 33.84 -64.22
CA ILE A 76 -0.41 32.48 -63.86
C ILE A 76 0.54 32.49 -62.65
N ILE A 77 1.53 33.38 -62.61
CA ILE A 77 2.46 33.53 -61.48
C ILE A 77 1.69 33.91 -60.20
N ILE A 78 0.74 34.85 -60.28
CA ILE A 78 -0.09 35.25 -59.13
C ILE A 78 -0.93 34.06 -58.62
N ILE A 79 -1.55 33.28 -59.51
CA ILE A 79 -2.33 32.08 -59.15
C ILE A 79 -1.43 31.04 -58.46
N ILE A 80 -0.21 30.82 -58.95
CA ILE A 80 0.77 29.90 -58.33
C ILE A 80 1.13 30.39 -56.92
N ILE A 81 1.44 31.68 -56.74
CA ILE A 81 1.78 32.26 -55.43
C ILE A 81 0.61 32.10 -54.45
N ILE A 82 -0.62 32.42 -54.86
CA ILE A 82 -1.82 32.25 -54.02
C ILE A 82 -1.99 30.77 -53.64
N THR A 83 -1.81 29.85 -54.58
CA THR A 83 -1.92 28.41 -54.32
C THR A 83 -0.88 27.93 -53.30
N ILE A 84 0.37 28.39 -53.42
CA ILE A 84 1.43 28.08 -52.45
C ILE A 84 1.09 28.64 -51.05
N VAL A 85 0.60 29.89 -50.96
CA VAL A 85 0.19 30.49 -49.69
C VAL A 85 -0.95 29.71 -49.04
N VAL A 86 -1.96 29.28 -49.81
CA VAL A 86 -3.06 28.44 -49.30
C VAL A 86 -2.55 27.09 -48.79
N ILE A 87 -1.63 26.44 -49.51
CA ILE A 87 -1.01 25.18 -49.06
C ILE A 87 -0.24 25.37 -47.74
N ILE A 88 0.53 26.45 -47.61
CA ILE A 88 1.27 26.77 -46.37
C ILE A 88 0.29 26.99 -45.20
N ILE A 89 -0.81 27.72 -45.41
CA ILE A 89 -1.84 27.93 -44.38
C ILE A 89 -2.48 26.60 -43.95
N ILE A 90 -2.80 25.71 -44.88
CA ILE A 90 -3.33 24.38 -44.58
C ILE A 90 -2.33 23.55 -43.76
N ILE A 91 -1.04 23.57 -44.11
CA ILE A 91 0.01 22.88 -43.35
C ILE A 91 0.12 23.43 -41.92
N ILE A 92 0.08 24.75 -41.75
CA ILE A 92 0.11 25.39 -40.42
C ILE A 92 -1.10 24.97 -39.58
N ILE A 93 -2.31 24.94 -40.16
CA ILE A 93 -3.53 24.49 -39.48
C ILE A 93 -3.40 23.02 -39.05
N ILE A 94 -2.89 22.14 -39.91
CA ILE A 94 -2.66 20.72 -39.60
C ILE A 94 -1.66 20.59 -38.43
N ILE A 95 -0.55 21.34 -38.45
CA ILE A 95 0.43 21.34 -37.35
C ILE A 95 -0.21 21.79 -36.04
N ILE A 96 -1.01 22.87 -36.04
CA ILE A 96 -1.72 23.35 -34.85
C ILE A 96 -2.68 22.27 -34.31
N ILE A 97 -3.44 21.61 -35.17
CA ILE A 97 -4.35 20.52 -34.78
C ILE A 97 -3.56 19.36 -34.15
N ILE A 98 -2.44 18.95 -34.73
CA ILE A 98 -1.57 17.90 -34.17
C ILE A 98 -1.05 18.30 -32.78
N VAL A 99 -0.56 19.54 -32.61
CA VAL A 99 -0.09 20.04 -31.32
C VAL A 99 -1.20 20.04 -30.27
N VAL A 100 -2.42 20.48 -30.63
CA VAL A 100 -3.58 20.44 -29.72
C VAL A 100 -3.95 19.00 -29.33
N ILE A 101 -3.95 18.05 -30.28
CA ILE A 101 -4.18 16.63 -29.99
C ILE A 101 -3.12 16.08 -29.03
N VAL A 102 -1.84 16.39 -29.25
CA VAL A 102 -0.75 15.97 -28.35
C VAL A 102 -0.92 16.54 -26.94
N ILE A 103 -1.28 17.82 -26.81
CA ILE A 103 -1.56 18.46 -25.51
C ILE A 103 -2.72 17.76 -24.80
N ILE A 104 -3.82 17.45 -25.51
CA ILE A 104 -4.97 16.73 -24.95
C ILE A 104 -4.56 15.33 -24.46
N ILE A 105 -3.77 14.59 -25.25
CA ILE A 105 -3.25 13.27 -24.86
C ILE A 105 -2.37 13.37 -23.60
N VAL A 106 -1.48 14.36 -23.52
CA VAL A 106 -0.64 14.58 -22.33
C VAL A 106 -1.49 14.89 -21.10
N ILE A 107 -2.52 15.74 -21.23
CA ILE A 107 -3.45 16.05 -20.13
C ILE A 107 -4.19 14.79 -19.66
N ILE A 108 -4.68 13.96 -20.59
CA ILE A 108 -5.35 12.69 -20.27
C ILE A 108 -4.39 11.74 -19.52
N ILE A 109 -3.14 11.60 -19.98
CA ILE A 109 -2.11 10.78 -19.33
C ILE A 109 -1.84 11.28 -17.90
N VAL A 110 -1.69 12.59 -17.70
CA VAL A 110 -1.47 13.18 -16.36
C VAL A 110 -2.67 12.92 -15.44
N ILE A 111 -3.90 13.04 -15.93
CA ILE A 111 -5.11 12.72 -15.17
C ILE A 111 -5.14 11.25 -14.77
N ILE A 112 -4.84 10.33 -15.69
CA ILE A 112 -4.80 8.88 -15.43
C ILE A 112 -3.73 8.55 -14.38
N ILE A 113 -2.52 9.10 -14.50
CA ILE A 113 -1.43 8.91 -13.52
C ILE A 113 -1.86 9.42 -12.13
N ASN A 114 -2.48 10.60 -12.05
CA ASN A 114 -2.95 11.16 -10.78
C ASN A 114 -4.06 10.28 -10.14
N ILE A 115 -4.98 9.74 -10.93
CA ILE A 115 -6.00 8.78 -10.46
C ILE A 115 -5.34 7.51 -9.93
N ILE A 116 -4.36 6.95 -10.64
CA ILE A 116 -3.62 5.75 -10.21
C ILE A 116 -2.88 6.00 -8.88
N ILE A 117 -2.20 7.14 -8.74
CA ILE A 117 -1.49 7.53 -7.51
C ILE A 117 -2.48 7.63 -6.34
N ASN A 118 -3.63 8.30 -6.53
CA ASN A 118 -4.65 8.41 -5.50
C ASN A 118 -5.23 7.04 -5.08
N ILE A 119 -5.47 6.14 -6.04
CA ILE A 119 -5.91 4.76 -5.75
C ILE A 119 -4.86 4.01 -4.92
N ILE A 120 -3.57 4.11 -5.27
CA ILE A 120 -2.48 3.49 -4.51
C ILE A 120 -2.44 4.04 -3.07
N ILE A 121 -2.54 5.36 -2.90
CA ILE A 121 -2.56 6.00 -1.56
C ILE A 121 -3.73 5.48 -0.72
N ILE A 122 -4.94 5.40 -1.30
CA ILE A 122 -6.14 4.89 -0.62
C ILE A 122 -5.93 3.42 -0.20
N ILE A 123 -5.39 2.57 -1.07
CA ILE A 123 -5.09 1.16 -0.76
C ILE A 123 -4.06 1.07 0.38
N THR A 124 -2.99 1.88 0.34
CA THR A 124 -1.98 1.92 1.42
C THR A 124 -2.59 2.32 2.76
N ILE A 125 -3.48 3.33 2.78
CA ILE A 125 -4.18 3.76 4.00
C ILE A 125 -5.07 2.63 4.54
N ILE A 126 -5.82 1.93 3.68
CA ILE A 126 -6.66 0.79 4.07
C ILE A 126 -5.80 -0.34 4.68
N ILE A 127 -4.65 -0.67 4.08
CA ILE A 127 -3.73 -1.68 4.60
C ILE A 127 -3.20 -1.28 5.98
N ILE A 128 -2.82 -0.01 6.18
CA ILE A 128 -2.35 0.51 7.48
C ILE A 128 -3.47 0.40 8.54
N ILE A 129 -4.70 0.76 8.20
CA ILE A 129 -5.86 0.64 9.11
C ILE A 129 -6.08 -0.83 9.51
N ILE A 130 -6.03 -1.77 8.55
CA ILE A 130 -6.16 -3.21 8.83
C ILE A 130 -5.06 -3.69 9.77
N ILE A 131 -3.80 -3.28 9.55
CA ILE A 131 -2.67 -3.63 10.43
C ILE A 131 -2.89 -3.08 11.85
N ILE A 132 -3.34 -1.84 12.00
CA ILE A 132 -3.65 -1.24 13.30
C ILE A 132 -4.76 -2.02 14.02
N ILE A 133 -5.83 -2.40 13.32
CA ILE A 133 -6.93 -3.21 13.88
C ILE A 133 -6.41 -4.58 14.35
N ILE A 134 -5.57 -5.24 13.57
CA ILE A 134 -4.95 -6.53 13.94
C ILE A 134 -4.08 -6.38 15.20
N ILE A 135 -3.27 -5.32 15.29
CA ILE A 135 -2.45 -5.03 16.48
C ILE A 135 -3.33 -4.81 17.72
N ILE A 136 -4.42 -4.04 17.60
CA ILE A 136 -5.37 -3.82 18.70
C ILE A 136 -6.00 -5.14 19.15
N ILE A 137 -6.43 -6.00 18.22
CA ILE A 137 -6.99 -7.32 18.55
C ILE A 137 -5.95 -8.20 19.28
N ILE A 138 -4.70 -8.22 18.83
CA ILE A 138 -3.61 -8.96 19.49
C ILE A 138 -3.39 -8.44 20.91
N ILE A 139 -3.36 -7.12 21.12
CA ILE A 139 -3.22 -6.51 22.46
C ILE A 139 -4.38 -6.91 23.37
N ILE A 140 -5.62 -6.88 22.87
CA ILE A 140 -6.81 -7.30 23.63
C ILE A 140 -6.70 -8.79 24.03
N ILE A 141 -6.29 -9.67 23.11
CA ILE A 141 -6.09 -11.10 23.39
C ILE A 141 -5.02 -11.31 24.47
N ILE A 142 -3.89 -10.59 24.40
CA ILE A 142 -2.83 -10.66 25.41
C ILE A 142 -3.34 -10.21 26.78
N ILE A 143 -4.11 -9.11 26.86
CA ILE A 143 -4.72 -8.63 28.11
C ILE A 143 -5.67 -9.68 28.70
N ILE A 144 -6.51 -10.30 27.86
CA ILE A 144 -7.42 -11.38 28.29
C ILE A 144 -6.63 -12.58 28.84
N ILE A 145 -5.55 -13.00 28.18
CA ILE A 145 -4.69 -14.09 28.64
C ILE A 145 -4.05 -13.75 30.01
N ILE A 146 -3.56 -12.53 30.19
CA ILE A 146 -2.98 -12.07 31.47
C ILE A 146 -4.03 -12.11 32.58
N ILE A 147 -5.26 -11.65 32.32
CA ILE A 147 -6.38 -11.69 33.27
C ILE A 147 -6.72 -13.14 33.65
N ILE A 148 -6.80 -14.05 32.67
CA ILE A 148 -7.07 -15.48 32.92
C ILE A 148 -5.98 -16.10 33.80
N ILE A 149 -4.70 -15.84 33.49
CA ILE A 149 -3.57 -16.33 34.30
C ILE A 149 -3.67 -15.79 35.74
N HIS A 150 -4.00 -14.52 35.92
CA HIS A 150 -4.15 -13.92 37.24
C HIS A 150 -5.31 -14.51 38.04
N ILE A 151 -6.46 -14.77 37.40
CA ILE A 151 -7.59 -15.46 38.03
C ILE A 151 -7.19 -16.88 38.47
N ILE A 152 -6.47 -17.62 37.62
CA ILE A 152 -5.97 -18.95 37.97
C ILE A 152 -5.03 -18.90 39.18
N THR A 153 -4.10 -17.94 39.24
CA THR A 153 -3.18 -17.83 40.40
C THR A 153 -3.89 -17.42 41.68
N ILE A 154 -4.94 -16.59 41.62
CA ILE A 154 -5.79 -16.30 42.79
C ILE A 154 -6.51 -17.57 43.28
N ILE A 155 -7.08 -18.36 42.37
CA ILE A 155 -7.80 -19.60 42.71
C ILE A 155 -6.86 -20.63 43.35
N THR A 156 -5.64 -20.80 42.83
CA THR A 156 -4.67 -21.73 43.42
C THR A 156 -4.21 -21.28 44.82
N ILE A 157 -3.97 -19.98 45.02
CA ILE A 157 -3.65 -19.42 46.35
C ILE A 157 -4.78 -19.67 47.35
N ILE A 158 -6.04 -19.39 46.98
CA ILE A 158 -7.21 -19.65 47.85
C ILE A 158 -7.32 -21.14 48.19
N THR A 159 -7.09 -22.03 47.21
CA THR A 159 -7.15 -23.48 47.40
C THR A 159 -6.06 -23.96 48.38
N ILE A 160 -4.83 -23.44 48.26
CA ILE A 160 -3.72 -23.74 49.17
C ILE A 160 -4.05 -23.27 50.59
N ILE A 161 -4.58 -22.06 50.77
CA ILE A 161 -4.98 -21.52 52.08
C ILE A 161 -6.06 -22.41 52.72
N PHE A 162 -7.06 -22.83 51.95
CA PHE A 162 -8.12 -23.72 52.43
C PHE A 162 -7.58 -25.09 52.89
N ILE A 163 -6.65 -25.68 52.12
CA ILE A 163 -5.98 -26.94 52.50
C ILE A 163 -5.18 -26.77 53.81
N ILE A 164 -4.44 -25.66 53.97
CA ILE A 164 -3.69 -25.36 55.19
C ILE A 164 -4.63 -25.23 56.40
N ILE A 165 -5.77 -24.55 56.26
CA ILE A 165 -6.78 -24.42 57.32
C ILE A 165 -7.32 -25.79 57.73
N ILE A 166 -7.66 -26.66 56.77
CA ILE A 166 -8.10 -28.03 57.05
C ILE A 166 -7.04 -28.83 57.82
N ILE A 167 -5.77 -28.75 57.40
CA ILE A 167 -4.66 -29.44 58.08
C ILE A 167 -4.51 -28.95 59.53
N ILE A 168 -4.59 -27.64 59.76
CA ILE A 168 -4.55 -27.07 61.12
C ILE A 168 -5.71 -27.58 61.98
N ILE A 169 -6.93 -27.62 61.45
CA ILE A 169 -8.11 -28.14 62.16
C ILE A 169 -7.92 -29.62 62.52
N ILE A 170 -7.42 -30.45 61.59
CA ILE A 170 -7.13 -31.87 61.84
C ILE A 170 -6.08 -32.03 62.94
N ILE A 171 -4.99 -31.25 62.91
CA ILE A 171 -3.94 -31.27 63.95
C ILE A 171 -4.53 -30.91 65.32
N ILE A 172 -5.37 -29.87 65.40
CA ILE A 172 -6.05 -29.46 66.65
C ILE A 172 -6.94 -30.60 67.17
N ILE A 173 -7.72 -31.25 66.32
CA ILE A 173 -8.57 -32.39 66.70
C ILE A 173 -7.72 -33.55 67.24
N ILE A 174 -6.60 -33.90 66.58
CA ILE A 174 -5.69 -34.94 67.04
C ILE A 174 -5.10 -34.60 68.41
N ILE A 175 -4.66 -33.35 68.64
CA ILE A 175 -4.13 -32.88 69.93
C ILE A 175 -5.21 -33.01 71.03
N ILE A 176 -6.46 -32.60 70.75
CA ILE A 176 -7.58 -32.73 71.70
C ILE A 176 -7.83 -34.20 72.07
N ILE A 177 -7.84 -35.10 71.08
CA ILE A 177 -8.00 -36.54 71.30
C ILE A 177 -6.87 -37.09 72.18
N ILE A 178 -5.61 -36.73 71.91
CA ILE A 178 -4.45 -37.14 72.72
C ILE A 178 -4.58 -36.66 74.16
N ILE A 179 -4.98 -35.40 74.38
CA ILE A 179 -5.19 -34.84 75.72
C ILE A 179 -6.29 -35.61 76.47
N ILE A 180 -7.41 -35.91 75.81
CA ILE A 180 -8.51 -36.70 76.40
C ILE A 180 -8.02 -38.11 76.80
N ILE A 181 -7.26 -38.78 75.94
CA ILE A 181 -6.69 -40.11 76.23
C ILE A 181 -5.75 -40.05 77.45
N ILE A 182 -4.88 -39.04 77.53
CA ILE A 182 -3.98 -38.84 78.68
C ILE A 182 -4.78 -38.63 79.97
N ILE A 183 -5.83 -37.80 79.95
CA ILE A 183 -6.72 -37.57 81.11
C ILE A 183 -7.39 -38.87 81.55
N ILE A 184 -7.90 -39.68 80.62
CA ILE A 184 -8.52 -40.99 80.93
C ILE A 184 -7.50 -41.93 81.59
N ILE A 185 -6.28 -42.00 81.06
CA ILE A 185 -5.19 -42.83 81.64
C ILE A 185 -4.87 -42.38 83.07
N ILE A 186 -4.76 -41.07 83.31
CA ILE A 186 -4.50 -40.52 84.66
C ILE A 186 -5.63 -40.88 85.63
N ILE A 187 -6.90 -40.75 85.21
CA ILE A 187 -8.06 -41.13 86.02
C ILE A 187 -8.02 -42.62 86.38
N ILE A 188 -7.73 -43.50 85.42
CA ILE A 188 -7.60 -44.95 85.65
C ILE A 188 -6.48 -45.24 86.66
N ILE A 189 -5.31 -44.60 86.54
CA ILE A 189 -4.19 -44.76 87.48
C ILE A 189 -4.60 -44.32 88.89
N ILE A 190 -5.29 -43.18 89.04
CA ILE A 190 -5.78 -42.69 90.34
C ILE A 190 -6.77 -43.69 90.97
N ILE A 191 -7.71 -44.23 90.19
CA ILE A 191 -8.67 -45.24 90.66
C ILE A 191 -7.93 -46.51 91.15
N ILE A 192 -6.93 -46.99 90.41
CA ILE A 192 -6.11 -48.14 90.80
C ILE A 192 -5.37 -47.87 92.11
N ILE A 193 -4.76 -46.69 92.27
CA ILE A 193 -4.07 -46.30 93.51
C ILE A 193 -5.04 -46.27 94.70
N ILE A 194 -6.25 -45.71 94.52
CA ILE A 194 -7.28 -45.67 95.57
C ILE A 194 -7.69 -47.10 95.97
N ILE A 195 -7.90 -48.00 95.01
CA ILE A 195 -8.23 -49.41 95.28
C ILE A 195 -7.12 -50.09 96.09
N ILE A 196 -5.84 -49.90 95.70
CA ILE A 196 -4.69 -50.45 96.43
C ILE A 196 -4.65 -49.93 97.87
N ILE A 197 -4.85 -48.63 98.08
CA ILE A 197 -4.87 -48.04 99.43
C ILE A 197 -6.00 -48.64 100.28
N ILE A 198 -7.21 -48.79 99.71
CA ILE A 198 -8.35 -49.41 100.41
C ILE A 198 -8.02 -50.86 100.81
N VAL A 199 -7.46 -51.66 99.90
CA VAL A 199 -7.08 -53.05 100.19
C VAL A 199 -6.03 -53.11 101.32
N VAL A 200 -4.99 -52.29 101.26
CA VAL A 200 -3.94 -52.23 102.31
C VAL A 200 -4.54 -51.84 103.67
N VAL A 201 -5.42 -50.84 103.72
CA VAL A 201 -6.11 -50.43 104.95
C VAL A 201 -6.97 -51.56 105.51
N VAL A 202 -7.74 -52.26 104.67
CA VAL A 202 -8.56 -53.41 105.08
C VAL A 202 -7.69 -54.54 105.65
N VAL A 203 -6.58 -54.88 105.01
CA VAL A 203 -5.63 -55.91 105.50
C VAL A 203 -5.05 -55.50 106.86
N ILE A 204 -4.64 -54.24 107.04
CA ILE A 204 -4.13 -53.73 108.33
C ILE A 204 -5.20 -53.86 109.43
N ILE A 205 -6.46 -53.49 109.14
CA ILE A 205 -7.58 -53.60 110.09
C ILE A 205 -7.80 -55.07 110.49
N ILE A 206 -7.81 -56.00 109.53
CA ILE A 206 -7.94 -57.43 109.79
C ILE A 206 -6.80 -57.94 110.70
N VAL A 207 -5.56 -57.59 110.40
CA VAL A 207 -4.38 -57.99 111.20
C VAL A 207 -4.49 -57.44 112.64
N VAL A 208 -4.89 -56.19 112.82
CA VAL A 208 -5.09 -55.58 114.15
C VAL A 208 -6.19 -56.31 114.92
N ILE A 209 -7.32 -56.62 114.29
CA ILE A 209 -8.43 -57.39 114.91
C ILE A 209 -7.94 -58.78 115.36
N VAL A 210 -7.17 -59.48 114.51
CA VAL A 210 -6.60 -60.80 114.83
C VAL A 210 -5.65 -60.73 116.02
N ILE A 211 -4.77 -59.72 116.08
CA ILE A 211 -3.86 -59.51 117.22
C ILE A 211 -4.64 -59.26 118.52
N ILE A 212 -5.69 -58.43 118.47
CA ILE A 212 -6.55 -58.16 119.64
C ILE A 212 -7.24 -59.44 120.13
N ILE A 213 -7.77 -60.27 119.22
CA ILE A 213 -8.40 -61.56 119.56
C ILE A 213 -7.37 -62.50 120.24
N ILE A 214 -6.16 -62.60 119.71
CA ILE A 214 -5.08 -63.41 120.31
C ILE A 214 -4.74 -62.93 121.74
N ILE A 215 -4.62 -61.62 121.95
CA ILE A 215 -4.36 -61.03 123.28
C ILE A 215 -5.49 -61.36 124.26
N ILE A 216 -6.76 -61.20 123.85
CA ILE A 216 -7.93 -61.55 124.68
C ILE A 216 -7.89 -63.03 125.08
N ILE A 217 -7.60 -63.92 124.13
CA ILE A 217 -7.49 -65.36 124.39
C ILE A 217 -6.38 -65.65 125.41
N ILE A 218 -5.20 -65.04 125.28
CA ILE A 218 -4.08 -65.20 126.22
C ILE A 218 -4.48 -64.75 127.64
N ILE A 219 -5.18 -63.61 127.77
CA ILE A 219 -5.66 -63.07 129.06
C ILE A 219 -6.68 -64.02 129.71
N ILE A 220 -7.61 -64.58 128.94
CA ILE A 220 -8.58 -65.56 129.46
C ILE A 220 -7.85 -66.83 129.93
N SER A 221 -6.89 -67.31 129.14
CA SER A 221 -6.15 -68.55 129.41
C SER A 221 -5.34 -68.53 130.70
N SER A 222 -4.75 -67.38 131.05
CA SER A 222 -3.97 -67.21 132.28
C SER A 222 -4.82 -67.14 133.55
N SER A 223 -6.15 -67.10 133.43
CA SER A 223 -7.09 -67.14 134.57
C SER A 223 -7.62 -68.54 134.92
N SER A 224 -7.41 -69.56 134.07
CA SER A 224 -7.93 -70.92 134.28
C SER A 224 -6.83 -71.91 134.68
N SER A 225 -6.75 -72.25 135.97
CA SER A 225 -5.63 -73.02 136.56
C SER A 225 -5.75 -74.56 136.49
N SER A 226 -6.75 -75.13 135.81
CA SER A 226 -6.88 -76.58 135.68
C SER A 226 -7.67 -77.07 134.44
N SER A 227 -6.98 -77.29 133.31
CA SER A 227 -7.17 -78.44 132.40
C SER A 227 -6.37 -78.26 131.10
N SER A 228 -5.72 -79.31 130.62
CA SER A 228 -4.94 -79.33 129.37
C SER A 228 -5.78 -79.22 128.08
N ILE A 229 -7.12 -79.18 128.21
CA ILE A 229 -8.06 -79.10 127.08
C ILE A 229 -8.19 -77.66 126.55
N SER A 230 -8.05 -76.64 127.40
CA SER A 230 -8.16 -75.23 126.99
C SER A 230 -7.11 -74.87 125.93
N ILE A 231 -5.85 -75.25 126.16
CA ILE A 231 -4.70 -75.00 125.26
C ILE A 231 -4.95 -75.60 123.86
N ILE A 232 -5.56 -76.79 123.77
CA ILE A 232 -5.85 -77.45 122.49
C ILE A 232 -6.91 -76.65 121.71
N ILE A 233 -8.00 -76.25 122.37
CA ILE A 233 -9.07 -75.46 121.74
C ILE A 233 -8.53 -74.11 121.25
N ILE A 234 -7.68 -73.45 122.04
CA ILE A 234 -7.01 -72.20 121.69
C ILE A 234 -6.12 -72.37 120.45
N THR A 235 -5.33 -73.45 120.41
CA THR A 235 -4.45 -73.74 119.27
C THR A 235 -5.27 -73.97 117.99
N ILE A 236 -6.41 -74.67 118.08
CA ILE A 236 -7.32 -74.88 116.95
C ILE A 236 -7.93 -73.56 116.47
N ILE A 237 -8.38 -72.69 117.37
CA ILE A 237 -8.94 -71.36 117.02
C ILE A 237 -7.88 -70.51 116.30
N ILE A 238 -6.65 -70.49 116.79
CA ILE A 238 -5.54 -69.75 116.16
C ILE A 238 -5.25 -70.31 114.75
N ILE A 239 -5.23 -71.63 114.58
CA ILE A 239 -5.04 -72.28 113.27
C ILE A 239 -6.17 -71.90 112.29
N ILE A 240 -7.43 -71.90 112.72
CA ILE A 240 -8.58 -71.53 111.88
C ILE A 240 -8.49 -70.05 111.46
N ILE A 241 -8.13 -69.15 112.39
CA ILE A 241 -7.97 -67.72 112.09
C ILE A 241 -6.83 -67.50 111.08
N ILE A 242 -5.67 -68.12 111.28
CA ILE A 242 -4.54 -68.03 110.35
C ILE A 242 -4.91 -68.62 108.98
N SER A 243 -5.60 -69.76 108.95
CA SER A 243 -6.02 -70.41 107.70
C SER A 243 -7.00 -69.54 106.90
N ASN A 244 -7.93 -68.85 107.55
CA ASN A 244 -8.88 -67.97 106.86
C ASN A 244 -8.22 -66.67 106.38
N VAL A 245 -7.30 -66.09 107.16
CA VAL A 245 -6.52 -64.90 106.73
C VAL A 245 -5.67 -65.24 105.49
N SER A 246 -5.06 -66.43 105.46
CA SER A 246 -4.26 -66.92 104.32
C SER A 246 -5.06 -67.19 103.03
N LEU A 247 -6.40 -67.16 103.08
CA LEU A 247 -7.30 -67.38 101.95
C LEU A 247 -7.95 -66.08 101.43
N THR A 248 -7.68 -64.95 102.09
CA THR A 248 -8.26 -63.63 101.78
C THR A 248 -7.22 -62.55 101.42
N ILE A 249 -5.95 -62.92 101.34
CA ILE A 249 -4.81 -62.11 100.87
C ILE A 249 -4.38 -62.64 99.50
#